data_AF-A0A9D4VVV2-F1
#
_entry.id   AF-A0A9D4VVV2-F1
#
_cell.length_a   1.000
_cell.length_b   1.000
_cell.length_c   1.000
_cell.angle_alpha   90.00
_cell.angle_beta   90.00
_cell.angle_gamma   90.00
#
_symmetry.space_group_name_H-M   'P 1'
#
loop_
_entity.id
_entity.type
_entity.pdbx_description
1 polymer ?
#
loop_
_entity_poly.entity_id
_entity_poly.type
_entity_poly.pdbx_seq_one_letter_code
_entity_poly.pdbx_strand_id
1 'polypeptide(L)'
;SSEVTAALRITDGALVVVDCVEGVCVQTETVLRQALGEMIRPVLTVNKMDRCFLELQVDGEEAYQTFSRVIENANVIMATYEDPLLGDVQVYPEKGTVALSADLHGWAFTLTNFAKMHASKFGVDESKMMERLWGENFFDPATKKWTTKNT
;
A
#
# COMPACT_ATOMS: atom_id res chain seq x y z
N SER A 1 3.54 -23.92 -6.72
CA SER A 1 4.00 -24.94 -5.76
C SER A 1 2.76 -25.57 -5.14
N SER A 2 2.67 -26.90 -5.06
CA SER A 2 1.52 -27.58 -4.45
C SER A 2 1.34 -27.22 -2.98
N GLU A 3 2.43 -26.91 -2.28
CA GLU A 3 2.42 -26.46 -0.89
C GLU A 3 1.73 -25.10 -0.72
N VAL A 4 2.00 -24.16 -1.64
CA VAL A 4 1.39 -22.81 -1.61
C VAL A 4 -0.12 -22.91 -1.79
N THR A 5 -0.60 -23.69 -2.75
CA THR A 5 -2.05 -23.88 -2.96
C THR A 5 -2.71 -24.57 -1.77
N ALA A 6 -2.06 -25.56 -1.16
CA ALA A 6 -2.59 -26.22 0.03
C ALA A 6 -2.70 -25.26 1.22
N ALA A 7 -1.70 -24.38 1.41
CA ALA A 7 -1.73 -23.36 2.45
C ALA A 7 -2.82 -22.30 2.20
N LEU A 8 -2.98 -21.85 0.95
CA LEU A 8 -4.01 -20.86 0.60
C LEU A 8 -5.43 -21.38 0.93
N ARG A 9 -5.71 -22.65 0.65
CA ARG A 9 -7.02 -23.27 0.94
C ARG A 9 -7.41 -23.34 2.42
N ILE A 10 -6.46 -23.16 3.31
CA ILE A 10 -6.69 -23.18 4.77
C ILE A 10 -6.56 -21.77 5.38
N THR A 11 -6.42 -20.72 4.56
CA THR A 11 -6.27 -19.33 5.00
C THR A 11 -7.37 -18.44 4.47
N ASP A 12 -7.82 -17.49 5.29
CA ASP A 12 -8.85 -16.51 4.92
C ASP A 12 -8.27 -15.20 4.38
N GLY A 13 -6.96 -14.99 4.51
CA GLY A 13 -6.29 -13.74 4.14
C GLY A 13 -4.84 -13.96 3.73
N ALA A 14 -4.31 -13.05 2.91
CA ALA A 14 -2.93 -13.08 2.45
C ALA A 14 -2.25 -11.73 2.64
N LEU A 15 -1.06 -11.71 3.25
CA LEU A 15 -0.20 -10.53 3.27
C LEU A 15 0.83 -10.65 2.14
N VAL A 16 0.73 -9.76 1.17
CA VAL A 16 1.59 -9.71 -0.01
C VAL A 16 2.73 -8.74 0.26
N VAL A 17 3.96 -9.23 0.25
CA VAL A 17 5.17 -8.41 0.42
C VAL A 17 5.75 -8.09 -0.95
N VAL A 18 5.93 -6.81 -1.24
CA VAL A 18 6.47 -6.34 -2.53
C VAL A 18 7.65 -5.41 -2.26
N ASP A 19 8.74 -5.58 -3.02
CA ASP A 19 9.92 -4.73 -2.92
C ASP A 19 9.64 -3.34 -3.51
N CYS A 20 10.06 -2.27 -2.82
CA CYS A 20 9.82 -0.92 -3.29
C CYS A 20 10.63 -0.54 -4.55
N VAL A 21 11.78 -1.18 -4.80
CA VAL A 21 12.65 -0.93 -5.94
C VAL A 21 12.36 -1.90 -7.08
N GLU A 22 12.30 -3.20 -6.77
CA GLU A 22 12.09 -4.26 -7.78
C GLU A 22 10.62 -4.38 -8.21
N GLY A 23 9.69 -3.95 -7.35
CA GLY A 23 8.26 -4.01 -7.61
C GLY A 23 7.72 -5.45 -7.57
N VAL A 24 6.65 -5.69 -8.32
CA VAL A 24 5.96 -7.00 -8.33
C VAL A 24 6.69 -7.96 -9.25
N CYS A 25 7.34 -8.97 -8.67
CA CYS A 25 8.00 -10.04 -9.41
C CYS A 25 7.00 -11.08 -9.94
N VAL A 26 7.39 -11.81 -10.99
CA VAL A 26 6.59 -12.89 -11.63
C VAL A 26 6.13 -13.95 -10.62
N GLN A 27 6.95 -14.24 -9.61
CA GLN A 27 6.59 -15.19 -8.56
C GLN A 27 5.48 -14.64 -7.67
N THR A 28 5.59 -13.38 -7.21
CA THR A 28 4.56 -12.71 -6.40
C THR A 28 3.24 -12.63 -7.16
N GLU A 29 3.29 -12.28 -8.44
CA GLU A 29 2.13 -12.30 -9.32
C GLU A 29 1.49 -13.69 -9.40
N THR A 30 2.29 -14.74 -9.62
CA THR A 30 1.78 -16.12 -9.71
C THR A 30 1.09 -16.57 -8.42
N VAL A 31 1.66 -16.25 -7.25
CA VAL A 31 1.08 -16.61 -5.95
C VAL A 31 -0.16 -15.77 -5.66
N LEU A 32 -0.14 -14.47 -5.98
CA LEU A 32 -1.29 -13.58 -5.83
C LEU A 32 -2.48 -14.06 -6.65
N ARG A 33 -2.24 -14.49 -7.89
CA ARG A 33 -3.28 -15.09 -8.76
C ARG A 33 -3.89 -16.35 -8.15
N GLN A 34 -3.08 -17.20 -7.54
CA GLN A 34 -3.57 -18.40 -6.85
C GLN A 34 -4.41 -18.03 -5.62
N ALA A 35 -3.99 -17.01 -4.86
CA ALA A 35 -4.73 -16.54 -3.69
C ALA A 35 -6.11 -15.97 -4.08
N LEU A 36 -6.15 -15.14 -5.12
CA LEU A 36 -7.41 -14.58 -5.63
C LEU A 36 -8.36 -15.66 -6.16
N GLY A 37 -7.83 -16.68 -6.84
CA GLY A 37 -8.63 -17.83 -7.30
C GLY A 37 -9.22 -18.69 -6.18
N GLU A 38 -8.62 -18.67 -4.99
CA GLU A 38 -9.15 -19.31 -3.77
C GLU A 38 -9.99 -18.31 -2.94
N MET A 39 -10.39 -17.17 -3.52
CA MET A 39 -11.27 -16.16 -2.91
C MET A 39 -10.68 -15.51 -1.64
N ILE A 40 -9.36 -15.36 -1.60
CA ILE A 40 -8.64 -14.79 -0.46
C ILE A 40 -8.44 -13.30 -0.68
N ARG A 41 -8.77 -12.47 0.34
CA ARG A 41 -8.54 -11.02 0.28
C ARG A 41 -7.07 -10.70 0.60
N PRO A 42 -6.32 -10.08 -0.33
CA PRO A 42 -4.94 -9.69 -0.07
C PRO A 42 -4.85 -8.34 0.64
N VAL A 43 -3.78 -8.16 1.41
CA VAL A 43 -3.30 -6.88 1.94
C VAL A 43 -1.86 -6.72 1.46
N LEU A 44 -1.46 -5.50 1.09
CA LEU A 44 -0.13 -5.24 0.53
C LEU A 44 0.80 -4.60 1.56
N THR A 45 2.07 -4.99 1.56
CA THR A 45 3.15 -4.23 2.20
C THR A 45 4.26 -3.96 1.20
N VAL A 46 4.63 -2.68 1.07
CA VAL A 46 5.77 -2.23 0.27
C VAL A 46 6.99 -2.20 1.18
N ASN A 47 7.94 -3.09 0.92
CA ASN A 47 9.07 -3.41 1.78
C ASN A 47 10.40 -2.92 1.20
N LYS A 48 11.44 -2.94 2.03
CA LYS A 48 12.81 -2.48 1.75
C LYS A 48 12.92 -0.98 1.48
N MET A 49 12.06 -0.19 2.11
CA MET A 49 12.09 1.27 1.96
C MET A 49 13.44 1.89 2.38
N ASP A 50 14.20 1.20 3.25
CA ASP A 50 15.58 1.57 3.59
C ASP A 50 16.47 1.72 2.35
N ARG A 51 16.27 0.91 1.29
CA ARG A 51 17.02 1.03 0.03
C ARG A 51 16.73 2.33 -0.70
N CYS A 52 15.48 2.78 -0.73
CA CYS A 52 15.12 4.07 -1.34
C CYS A 52 15.88 5.23 -0.67
N PHE A 53 15.92 5.26 0.66
CA PHE A 53 16.49 6.41 1.38
C PHE A 53 18.00 6.33 1.60
N LEU A 54 18.55 5.13 1.81
CA LEU A 54 19.95 4.94 2.19
C LEU A 54 20.85 4.53 1.04
N GLU A 55 20.35 3.70 0.11
CA GLU A 55 21.13 3.27 -1.06
C GLU A 55 20.95 4.22 -2.23
N LEU A 56 19.69 4.45 -2.63
CA LEU A 56 19.36 5.26 -3.82
C LEU A 56 19.33 6.76 -3.50
N GLN A 57 19.13 7.14 -2.24
CA GLN A 57 19.03 8.53 -1.78
C GLN A 57 18.01 9.34 -2.59
N VAL A 58 16.88 8.72 -2.95
CA VAL A 58 15.81 9.40 -3.69
C VAL A 58 15.14 10.48 -2.85
N ASP A 59 14.60 11.49 -3.50
CA ASP A 59 13.81 12.50 -2.83
C ASP A 59 12.42 11.96 -2.42
N GLY A 60 11.70 12.75 -1.62
CA GLY A 60 10.38 12.32 -1.12
C GLY A 60 9.35 12.13 -2.23
N GLU A 61 9.43 12.93 -3.29
CA GLU A 61 8.51 12.87 -4.43
C GLU A 61 8.79 11.63 -5.28
N GLU A 62 10.03 11.38 -5.67
CA GLU A 62 10.41 10.19 -6.44
C GLU A 62 10.13 8.91 -5.67
N ALA A 63 10.36 8.91 -4.35
CA ALA A 63 9.97 7.80 -3.47
C ALA A 63 8.45 7.56 -3.51
N TYR A 64 7.65 8.61 -3.36
CA TYR A 64 6.18 8.52 -3.41
C TYR A 64 5.69 8.01 -4.78
N GLN A 65 6.22 8.54 -5.88
CA GLN A 65 5.90 8.08 -7.23
C GLN A 65 6.26 6.60 -7.41
N THR A 66 7.39 6.18 -6.85
CA THR A 66 7.80 4.77 -6.86
C THR A 66 6.81 3.90 -6.11
N PHE A 67 6.43 4.26 -4.87
CA PHE A 67 5.45 3.48 -4.10
C PHE A 67 4.09 3.41 -4.78
N SER A 68 3.61 4.54 -5.32
CA SER A 68 2.35 4.63 -6.06
C SER A 68 2.35 3.69 -7.26
N ARG A 69 3.44 3.67 -8.05
CA ARG A 69 3.60 2.75 -9.19
C ARG A 69 3.60 1.28 -8.75
N VAL A 70 4.25 0.95 -7.63
CA VAL A 70 4.27 -0.43 -7.10
C VAL A 70 2.85 -0.88 -6.72
N ILE A 71 2.10 -0.02 -6.05
CA ILE A 71 0.71 -0.29 -5.66
C ILE A 71 -0.19 -0.42 -6.89
N GLU A 72 -0.05 0.46 -7.87
CA GLU A 72 -0.78 0.41 -9.13
C GLU A 72 -0.52 -0.90 -9.88
N ASN A 73 0.73 -1.31 -10.01
CA ASN A 73 1.09 -2.59 -10.65
C ASN A 73 0.45 -3.80 -9.94
N ALA A 74 0.41 -3.80 -8.61
CA ALA A 74 -0.28 -4.83 -7.84
C ALA A 74 -1.79 -4.81 -8.09
N ASN A 75 -2.40 -3.62 -8.11
CA ASN A 75 -3.83 -3.44 -8.39
C ASN A 75 -4.22 -3.87 -9.80
N VAL A 76 -3.36 -3.66 -10.80
CA VAL A 76 -3.60 -4.17 -12.17
C VAL A 76 -3.73 -5.69 -12.15
N ILE A 77 -2.85 -6.40 -11.43
CA ILE A 77 -2.96 -7.85 -11.29
C ILE A 77 -4.26 -8.22 -10.56
N MET A 78 -4.59 -7.55 -9.46
CA MET A 78 -5.80 -7.84 -8.68
C MET A 78 -7.08 -7.61 -9.50
N ALA A 79 -7.13 -6.54 -10.30
CA ALA A 79 -8.25 -6.19 -11.17
C ALA A 79 -8.53 -7.27 -12.23
N THR A 80 -7.49 -7.95 -12.72
CA THR A 80 -7.66 -9.01 -13.73
C THR A 80 -8.37 -10.26 -13.20
N TYR A 81 -8.49 -10.41 -11.88
CA TYR A 81 -9.11 -11.56 -11.20
C TYR A 81 -10.29 -11.13 -10.32
N GLU A 82 -10.96 -10.04 -10.67
CA GLU A 82 -12.16 -9.60 -9.97
C GLU A 82 -13.29 -10.65 -10.12
N ASP A 83 -13.76 -11.19 -9.00
CA ASP A 83 -14.95 -12.04 -8.93
C ASP A 83 -16.12 -11.22 -8.36
N PRO A 84 -17.30 -11.21 -9.00
CA PRO A 84 -18.48 -10.48 -8.52
C PRO A 84 -18.88 -10.80 -7.07
N LEU A 85 -18.56 -11.99 -6.57
CA LEU A 85 -18.84 -12.40 -5.20
C LEU A 85 -17.83 -11.85 -4.18
N LEU A 86 -16.59 -11.57 -4.59
CA LEU A 86 -15.57 -11.00 -3.69
C LEU A 86 -15.66 -9.47 -3.61
N GLY A 87 -16.14 -8.84 -4.68
CA GLY A 87 -16.18 -7.38 -4.83
C GLY A 87 -14.79 -6.79 -5.08
N ASP A 88 -14.61 -5.53 -4.68
CA ASP A 88 -13.32 -4.83 -4.83
C ASP A 88 -12.24 -5.48 -3.94
N VAL A 89 -11.26 -6.10 -4.60
CA VAL A 89 -10.09 -6.75 -4.00
C VAL A 89 -8.82 -5.90 -4.12
N GLN A 90 -8.92 -4.70 -4.70
CA GLN A 90 -7.79 -3.81 -4.86
C GLN A 90 -7.38 -3.21 -3.53
N VAL A 91 -6.10 -2.82 -3.47
CA VAL A 91 -5.49 -2.23 -2.29
C VAL A 91 -5.29 -0.72 -2.48
N TYR A 92 -5.58 -0.01 -1.41
CA TYR A 92 -5.62 1.44 -1.33
C TYR A 92 -4.96 1.89 -0.02
N PRO A 93 -3.87 2.67 -0.08
CA PRO A 93 -3.23 3.24 1.11
C PRO A 93 -4.19 4.08 1.95
N GLU A 94 -5.02 4.88 1.31
CA GLU A 94 -6.02 5.75 1.94
C GLU A 94 -7.15 4.97 2.63
N LYS A 95 -7.33 3.68 2.30
CA LYS A 95 -8.23 2.76 3.03
C LYS A 95 -7.50 1.93 4.10
N GLY A 96 -6.18 2.11 4.24
CA GLY A 96 -5.36 1.38 5.22
C GLY A 96 -5.05 -0.07 4.83
N THR A 97 -5.22 -0.44 3.56
CA THR A 97 -4.93 -1.81 3.05
C THR A 97 -3.52 -1.95 2.47
N VAL A 98 -2.71 -0.89 2.59
CA VAL A 98 -1.30 -0.87 2.21
C VAL A 98 -0.46 -0.45 3.42
N ALA A 99 0.56 -1.23 3.72
CA ALA A 99 1.62 -0.91 4.67
C ALA A 99 2.92 -0.54 3.94
N LEU A 100 3.72 0.29 4.59
CA LEU A 100 5.03 0.75 4.18
C LEU A 100 6.03 0.25 5.23
N SER A 101 7.03 -0.55 4.83
CA SER A 101 7.93 -1.23 5.78
C SER A 101 9.40 -1.21 5.37
N ALA A 102 10.26 -1.25 6.39
CA ALA A 102 11.69 -1.52 6.27
C ALA A 102 12.06 -2.60 7.30
N ASP A 103 11.91 -3.85 6.90
CA ASP A 103 12.03 -5.00 7.80
C ASP A 103 13.43 -5.10 8.43
N LEU A 104 14.48 -4.72 7.71
CA LEU A 104 15.87 -4.71 8.22
C LEU A 104 16.02 -3.80 9.44
N HIS A 105 15.27 -2.69 9.47
CA HIS A 105 15.31 -1.70 10.54
C HIS A 105 14.17 -1.89 11.56
N GLY A 106 13.31 -2.89 11.36
CA GLY A 106 12.27 -3.28 12.30
C GLY A 106 11.13 -2.28 12.43
N TRP A 107 10.83 -1.50 11.38
CA TRP A 107 9.69 -0.58 11.40
C TRP A 107 8.76 -0.79 10.20
N ALA A 108 7.48 -0.57 10.45
CA ALA A 108 6.44 -0.54 9.44
C ALA A 108 5.34 0.43 9.89
N PHE A 109 4.66 1.04 8.94
CA PHE A 109 3.52 1.90 9.24
C PHE A 109 2.47 1.80 8.14
N THR A 110 1.24 2.16 8.49
CA THR A 110 0.18 2.46 7.53
C THR A 110 -0.20 3.93 7.64
N LEU A 111 -0.96 4.45 6.69
CA LEU A 111 -1.48 5.82 6.80
C LEU A 111 -2.38 6.00 8.02
N THR A 112 -3.05 4.95 8.51
CA THR A 112 -3.89 5.02 9.72
C THR A 112 -3.07 5.41 10.96
N ASN A 113 -1.82 4.95 11.07
CA ASN A 113 -0.92 5.32 12.18
C ASN A 113 -0.71 6.84 12.22
N PHE A 114 -0.41 7.43 11.07
CA PHE A 114 -0.20 8.87 10.93
C PHE A 114 -1.50 9.66 11.04
N ALA A 115 -2.60 9.15 10.48
CA ALA A 115 -3.90 9.77 10.57
C ALA A 115 -4.34 9.92 12.03
N LYS A 116 -4.20 8.90 12.89
CA LYS A 116 -4.47 8.99 14.33
C LYS A 116 -3.65 10.07 15.03
N MET A 117 -2.36 10.14 14.71
CA MET A 117 -1.45 11.11 15.32
C MET A 117 -1.78 12.56 14.90
N HIS A 118 -2.20 12.78 13.66
CA HIS A 118 -2.47 14.11 13.12
C HIS A 118 -3.92 14.55 13.30
N ALA A 119 -4.89 13.64 13.26
CA ALA A 119 -6.31 13.89 13.51
C ALA A 119 -6.53 14.61 14.85
N SER A 120 -5.90 14.09 15.92
CA SER A 120 -5.96 14.69 17.26
C SER A 120 -5.33 16.09 17.34
N LYS A 121 -4.25 16.34 16.57
CA LYS A 121 -3.56 17.63 16.55
C LYS A 121 -4.29 18.70 15.75
N PHE A 122 -4.88 18.32 14.63
CA PHE A 122 -5.58 19.23 13.72
C PHE A 122 -7.09 19.34 14.00
N GLY A 123 -7.64 18.52 14.88
CA GLY A 123 -9.07 18.47 15.16
C GLY A 123 -9.88 18.00 13.94
N VAL A 124 -9.29 17.13 13.11
CA VAL A 124 -9.90 16.56 11.91
C VAL A 124 -10.19 15.09 12.17
N ASP A 125 -11.27 14.58 11.57
CA ASP A 125 -11.59 13.15 11.62
C ASP A 125 -10.48 12.27 11.01
N GLU A 126 -10.25 11.10 11.58
CA GLU A 126 -9.20 10.16 11.13
C GLU A 126 -9.39 9.74 9.68
N SER A 127 -10.62 9.41 9.27
CA SER A 127 -10.90 8.97 7.91
C SER A 127 -10.65 10.08 6.89
N LYS A 128 -11.04 11.32 7.23
CA LYS A 128 -10.72 12.50 6.39
C LYS A 128 -9.23 12.81 6.36
N MET A 129 -8.50 12.51 7.43
CA MET A 129 -7.05 12.68 7.46
C MET A 129 -6.37 11.63 6.58
N MET A 130 -6.82 10.37 6.60
CA MET A 130 -6.30 9.31 5.74
C MET A 130 -6.41 9.65 4.25
N GLU A 131 -7.57 10.13 3.81
CA GLU A 131 -7.79 10.57 2.42
C GLU A 131 -6.83 11.69 1.99
N ARG A 132 -6.40 12.53 2.93
CA ARG A 132 -5.49 13.66 2.68
C ARG A 132 -4.01 13.27 2.72
N LEU A 133 -3.66 12.13 3.31
CA LEU A 133 -2.28 11.68 3.46
C LEU A 133 -1.77 10.88 2.26
N TRP A 134 -2.58 10.72 1.22
CA TRP A 134 -2.23 10.03 -0.02
C TRP A 134 -2.77 10.78 -1.23
N GLY A 135 -2.16 10.60 -2.40
CA GLY A 135 -2.59 11.26 -3.63
C GLY A 135 -2.18 12.73 -3.72
N GLU A 136 -2.85 13.44 -4.62
CA GLU A 136 -2.64 14.87 -4.90
C GLU A 136 -3.28 15.76 -3.82
N ASN A 137 -2.80 15.63 -2.59
CA ASN A 137 -3.28 16.39 -1.44
C ASN A 137 -2.12 17.15 -0.80
N PHE A 138 -2.18 18.48 -0.88
CA PHE A 138 -1.12 19.36 -0.40
C PHE A 138 -1.62 20.16 0.81
N PHE A 139 -0.77 20.26 1.85
CA PHE A 139 -1.05 21.08 3.02
C PHE A 139 -0.21 22.36 2.96
N ASP A 140 -0.87 23.52 2.95
CA ASP A 140 -0.19 24.81 3.03
C ASP A 140 0.03 25.20 4.50
N PRO A 141 1.28 25.29 5.00
CA PRO A 141 1.56 25.64 6.38
C PRO A 141 1.15 27.08 6.75
N ALA A 142 1.12 28.00 5.79
CA ALA A 142 0.78 29.41 6.02
C ALA A 142 -0.73 29.58 6.18
N THR A 143 -1.52 28.97 5.30
CA THR A 143 -3.00 29.06 5.38
C THR A 143 -3.62 27.97 6.26
N LYS A 144 -2.84 26.94 6.63
CA LYS A 144 -3.28 25.73 7.36
C LYS A 144 -4.45 25.02 6.66
N LYS A 145 -4.51 25.11 5.34
CA LYS A 145 -5.57 24.53 4.51
C LYS A 145 -4.99 23.45 3.60
N TRP A 146 -5.86 22.51 3.27
CA TRP A 146 -5.59 21.48 2.28
C TRP A 146 -6.04 21.97 0.91
N THR A 147 -5.23 21.70 -0.12
CA THR A 147 -5.53 21.97 -1.52
C THR A 147 -5.20 20.75 -2.35
N THR A 148 -5.96 20.52 -3.42
CA THR A 148 -5.68 19.49 -4.42
C THR A 148 -4.96 20.03 -5.65
N LYS A 149 -4.59 21.32 -5.60
CA LYS A 149 -3.82 21.99 -6.65
C LYS A 149 -2.38 22.10 -6.20
N ASN A 150 -1.49 21.52 -6.99
CA ASN A 150 -0.06 21.76 -6.88
C ASN A 150 0.17 23.27 -7.15
N THR A 151 0.57 24.02 -6.12
CA THR A 151 0.69 25.50 -6.18
C THR A 151 2.13 25.91 -5.97
#